data_AF-A0A2N2WVN3-F1
#
_entry.id   AF-A0A2N2WVN3-F1
#
_cell.length_a   1.000
_cell.length_b   1.000
_cell.length_c   1.000
_cell.angle_alpha   90.00
_cell.angle_beta   90.00
_cell.angle_gamma   90.00
#
_symmetry.space_group_name_H-M   'P 1'
#
loop_
_entity.id
_entity.type
_entity.pdbx_description
1 polymer ?
#
loop_
_entity_poly.entity_id
_entity_poly.type
_entity_poly.pdbx_seq_one_letter_code
_entity_poly.pdbx_strand_id
1 'polypeptide(L)'
;MNRFADGIVKFKWLIIIAVVGLTVFFSYQAKDLHINSDIISSLPDDDPAARLYKEIGTQFGGNDMGMIVLETDNVFKAEVIQHIKQITDSLKYTNGVSTVTSLTNILDIKSSEWGIEIGKLVDEYDLPVEQSQLDSLKNYVFSKEMYRGAVVSEDGTATAIMFTLLPDENKQAIAKKIKDKIEALDLPETMYFGGLPMMMNDINDLIVSDIVWLIPIVFLVIAIILLLSFKSFRGVLLPLLTAGLAVVWTIGIMAVT
;
A
#
# COMPACT_ATOMS: atom_id res chain seq x y z
N MET A 1 -0.81 -44.48 28.50
CA MET A 1 0.00 -44.28 27.28
C MET A 1 -0.02 -45.48 26.35
N ASN A 2 0.26 -46.71 26.79
CA ASN A 2 0.35 -47.87 25.88
C ASN A 2 -0.92 -48.14 25.06
N ARG A 3 -2.11 -48.13 25.69
CA ARG A 3 -3.39 -48.32 24.96
C ARG A 3 -3.68 -47.27 23.88
N PHE A 4 -3.15 -46.05 24.03
CA PHE A 4 -3.32 -44.96 23.06
C PHE A 4 -2.34 -45.12 21.87
N ALA A 5 -1.08 -45.46 22.16
CA ALA A 5 -0.09 -45.77 21.14
C ALA A 5 -0.49 -46.99 20.29
N ASP A 6 -0.98 -48.06 20.92
CA ASP A 6 -1.47 -49.25 20.23
C ASP A 6 -2.67 -48.93 19.32
N GLY A 7 -3.54 -48.00 19.75
CA GLY A 7 -4.63 -47.47 18.95
C GLY A 7 -4.15 -46.72 17.69
N ILE A 8 -3.14 -45.87 17.83
CA ILE A 8 -2.54 -45.13 16.69
C ILE A 8 -1.96 -46.10 15.67
N VAL A 9 -1.21 -47.12 16.12
CA VAL A 9 -0.60 -48.11 15.22
C VAL A 9 -1.66 -48.94 14.49
N LYS A 10 -2.74 -49.31 15.17
CA LYS A 10 -3.86 -50.08 14.59
C LYS A 10 -4.59 -49.30 13.48
N PHE A 11 -4.78 -47.99 13.67
CA PHE A 11 -5.49 -47.13 12.72
C PHE A 11 -4.56 -46.23 11.89
N LYS A 12 -3.28 -46.60 11.75
CA LYS A 12 -2.24 -45.77 11.11
C LYS A 12 -2.63 -45.19 9.76
N TRP A 13 -3.28 -45.97 8.89
CA TRP A 13 -3.70 -45.52 7.56
C TRP A 13 -4.84 -44.50 7.64
N LEU A 14 -5.80 -44.70 8.56
CA LEU A 14 -6.90 -43.77 8.78
C LEU A 14 -6.36 -42.43 9.30
N ILE A 15 -5.42 -42.48 10.26
CA ILE A 15 -4.79 -41.27 10.81
C ILE A 15 -3.98 -40.54 9.73
N ILE A 16 -3.19 -41.25 8.92
CA ILE A 16 -2.44 -40.63 7.82
C ILE A 16 -3.39 -39.96 6.82
N ILE A 17 -4.47 -40.65 6.42
CA ILE A 17 -5.47 -40.08 5.51
C ILE A 17 -6.13 -38.84 6.12
N ALA A 18 -6.48 -38.89 7.41
CA ALA A 18 -7.07 -37.75 8.10
C ALA A 18 -6.09 -36.56 8.16
N VAL A 19 -4.83 -36.79 8.51
CA VAL A 19 -3.79 -35.75 8.55
C VAL A 19 -3.59 -35.16 7.15
N VAL A 20 -3.46 -35.99 6.11
CA VAL A 20 -3.31 -35.51 4.73
C VAL A 20 -4.55 -34.70 4.30
N GLY A 21 -5.76 -35.19 4.61
CA GLY A 21 -7.01 -34.49 4.31
C GLY A 21 -7.10 -33.12 4.99
N LEU A 22 -6.76 -33.04 6.28
CA LEU A 22 -6.71 -31.79 7.03
C LEU A 22 -5.64 -30.85 6.49
N THR A 23 -4.47 -31.35 6.14
CA THR A 23 -3.41 -30.55 5.52
C THR A 23 -3.85 -29.97 4.19
N VAL A 24 -4.50 -30.75 3.33
CA VAL A 24 -5.02 -30.25 2.05
C VAL A 24 -6.10 -29.19 2.29
N PHE A 25 -7.01 -29.42 3.23
CA PHE A 25 -8.04 -28.46 3.62
C PHE A 25 -7.45 -27.13 4.12
N PHE A 26 -6.53 -27.17 5.10
CA PHE A 26 -5.89 -25.97 5.62
C PHE A 26 -4.95 -25.30 4.61
N SER A 27 -4.28 -26.07 3.74
CA SER A 27 -3.49 -25.51 2.65
C SER A 27 -4.37 -24.76 1.64
N TYR A 28 -5.58 -25.26 1.39
CA TYR A 28 -6.55 -24.59 0.53
C TYR A 28 -7.01 -23.28 1.17
N GLN A 29 -7.34 -23.30 2.46
CA GLN A 29 -7.80 -22.13 3.20
C GLN A 29 -6.72 -21.07 3.42
N ALA A 30 -5.46 -21.47 3.54
CA ALA A 30 -4.32 -20.55 3.65
C ALA A 30 -4.20 -19.57 2.46
N LYS A 31 -4.85 -19.83 1.33
CA LYS A 31 -4.89 -18.89 0.19
C LYS A 31 -5.72 -17.63 0.47
N ASP A 32 -6.68 -17.72 1.37
CA ASP A 32 -7.55 -16.60 1.76
C ASP A 32 -6.92 -15.77 2.90
N LEU A 33 -5.68 -16.08 3.28
CA LEU A 33 -4.96 -15.32 4.29
C LEU A 33 -4.62 -13.93 3.74
N HIS A 34 -5.18 -12.89 4.37
CA HIS A 34 -4.87 -11.50 4.09
C HIS A 34 -4.00 -10.92 5.20
N ILE A 35 -2.92 -10.24 4.81
CA ILE A 35 -2.09 -9.48 5.75
C ILE A 35 -2.78 -8.14 5.96
N ASN A 36 -3.21 -7.88 7.20
CA ASN A 36 -3.69 -6.57 7.58
C ASN A 36 -2.54 -5.77 8.20
N SER A 37 -2.06 -4.74 7.50
CA SER A 37 -1.04 -3.82 8.03
C SER A 37 -1.63 -2.51 8.55
N ASP A 38 -2.95 -2.37 8.64
CA ASP A 38 -3.58 -1.17 9.19
C ASP A 38 -3.31 -1.08 10.70
N ILE A 39 -2.48 -0.12 11.08
CA ILE A 39 -2.11 0.14 12.47
C ILE A 39 -3.33 0.50 13.31
N ILE A 40 -4.30 1.22 12.74
CA ILE A 40 -5.50 1.65 13.47
C ILE A 40 -6.34 0.43 13.85
N SER A 41 -6.38 -0.60 13.00
CA SER A 41 -7.07 -1.86 13.30
C SER A 41 -6.39 -2.70 14.39
N SER A 42 -5.13 -2.39 14.72
CA SER A 42 -4.42 -3.03 15.84
C SER A 42 -4.75 -2.40 17.20
N LEU A 43 -5.46 -1.27 17.22
CA LEU A 43 -5.91 -0.60 18.45
C LEU A 43 -7.20 -1.24 18.98
N PRO A 44 -7.47 -1.18 20.30
CA PRO A 44 -8.73 -1.67 20.87
C PRO A 44 -9.96 -0.97 20.28
N ASP A 45 -11.02 -1.73 20.00
CA ASP A 45 -12.28 -1.21 19.44
C ASP A 45 -13.02 -0.22 20.37
N ASP A 46 -12.71 -0.22 21.66
CA ASP A 46 -13.26 0.67 22.68
C ASP A 46 -12.43 1.93 22.90
N ASP A 47 -11.31 2.10 22.20
CA ASP A 47 -10.50 3.30 22.29
C ASP A 47 -11.26 4.53 21.70
N PRO A 48 -11.46 5.60 22.49
CA PRO A 48 -12.23 6.75 22.04
C PRO A 48 -11.55 7.53 20.92
N ALA A 49 -10.21 7.54 20.84
CA ALA A 49 -9.47 8.22 19.79
C ALA A 49 -9.55 7.46 18.46
N ALA A 50 -9.43 6.13 18.50
CA ALA A 50 -9.60 5.27 17.31
C ALA A 50 -11.01 5.40 16.70
N ARG A 51 -12.05 5.43 17.56
CA ARG A 51 -13.44 5.67 17.12
C ARG A 51 -13.62 7.02 16.45
N LEU A 52 -13.16 8.08 17.10
CA LEU A 52 -13.24 9.44 16.56
C LEU A 52 -12.51 9.54 15.21
N TYR A 53 -11.33 8.94 15.10
CA TYR A 53 -10.58 8.88 13.84
C TYR A 53 -11.43 8.22 12.74
N LYS A 54 -11.98 7.02 13.00
CA LYS A 54 -12.82 6.31 12.02
C LYS A 54 -14.07 7.09 11.62
N GLU A 55 -14.69 7.79 12.56
CA GLU A 55 -15.86 8.64 12.30
C GLU A 55 -15.52 9.84 11.40
N ILE A 56 -14.41 10.54 11.67
CA ILE A 56 -13.91 11.63 10.81
C ILE A 56 -13.68 11.11 9.39
N GLY A 57 -13.03 9.96 9.25
CA GLY A 57 -12.77 9.37 7.93
C GLY A 57 -14.05 9.02 7.17
N THR A 58 -15.07 8.55 7.88
CA THR A 58 -16.37 8.21 7.27
C THR A 58 -17.15 9.45 6.85
N GLN A 59 -17.15 10.50 7.67
CA GLN A 59 -17.92 11.74 7.44
C GLN A 59 -17.26 12.66 6.41
N PHE A 60 -15.92 12.72 6.37
CA PHE A 60 -15.15 13.66 5.54
C PHE A 60 -14.47 13.01 4.33
N GLY A 61 -14.78 11.73 4.03
CA GLY A 61 -14.36 11.09 2.79
C GLY A 61 -12.93 10.53 2.80
N GLY A 62 -12.45 10.10 3.97
CA GLY A 62 -11.18 9.39 4.15
C GLY A 62 -10.17 10.15 5.01
N ASN A 63 -9.33 9.39 5.74
CA ASN A 63 -8.21 9.94 6.52
C ASN A 63 -6.84 9.60 5.93
N ASP A 64 -6.80 8.65 4.99
CA ASP A 64 -5.55 8.14 4.45
C ASP A 64 -5.13 8.98 3.26
N MET A 65 -4.25 9.93 3.54
CA MET A 65 -3.66 10.81 2.54
C MET A 65 -2.39 10.18 1.97
N GLY A 66 -2.38 9.97 0.66
CA GLY A 66 -1.21 9.67 -0.14
C GLY A 66 -0.66 10.93 -0.82
N MET A 67 0.61 10.87 -1.18
CA MET A 67 1.31 11.94 -1.88
C MET A 67 2.21 11.34 -2.95
N ILE A 68 2.26 12.00 -4.11
CA ILE A 68 3.22 11.74 -5.17
C ILE A 68 4.00 13.03 -5.38
N VAL A 69 5.32 12.97 -5.21
CA VAL A 69 6.22 14.09 -5.49
C VAL A 69 6.84 13.86 -6.86
N LEU A 70 6.65 14.81 -7.76
CA LEU A 70 7.26 14.85 -9.07
C LEU A 70 8.45 15.82 -9.02
N GLU A 71 9.67 15.31 -9.20
CA GLU A 71 10.91 16.08 -9.23
C GLU A 71 11.42 16.24 -10.67
N THR A 72 11.75 17.47 -11.03
CA THR A 72 12.18 17.90 -12.37
C THR A 72 13.15 19.08 -12.26
N ASP A 73 13.67 19.57 -13.37
CA ASP A 73 14.49 20.78 -13.39
C ASP A 73 13.65 22.07 -13.30
N ASN A 74 12.43 22.05 -13.82
CA ASN A 74 11.48 23.17 -13.71
C ASN A 74 10.03 22.69 -13.87
N VAL A 75 9.24 22.82 -12.81
CA VAL A 75 7.81 22.45 -12.79
C VAL A 75 6.97 23.27 -13.77
N PHE A 76 7.40 24.50 -14.09
CA PHE A 76 6.66 25.43 -14.96
C PHE A 76 6.98 25.24 -16.45
N LYS A 77 7.29 24.02 -16.89
CA LYS A 77 7.36 23.67 -18.31
C LYS A 77 6.01 23.14 -18.78
N ALA A 78 5.62 23.44 -20.01
CA ALA A 78 4.34 22.98 -20.58
C ALA A 78 4.21 21.44 -20.53
N GLU A 79 5.29 20.72 -20.85
CA GLU A 79 5.36 19.26 -20.79
C GLU A 79 5.13 18.73 -19.36
N VAL A 80 5.82 19.31 -18.37
CA VAL A 80 5.69 18.91 -16.97
C VAL A 80 4.27 19.18 -16.44
N ILE A 81 3.68 20.33 -16.77
CA ILE A 81 2.29 20.65 -16.40
C ILE A 81 1.31 19.64 -17.02
N GLN A 82 1.56 19.21 -18.26
CA GLN A 82 0.79 18.16 -18.90
C GLN A 82 0.96 16.81 -18.19
N HIS A 83 2.18 16.45 -17.77
CA HIS A 83 2.43 15.23 -16.99
C HIS A 83 1.73 15.26 -15.63
N ILE A 84 1.76 16.40 -14.91
CA ILE A 84 1.01 16.59 -13.65
C ILE A 84 -0.49 16.38 -13.89
N LYS A 85 -1.04 16.92 -14.99
CA LYS A 85 -2.44 16.70 -15.36
C LYS A 85 -2.73 15.22 -15.61
N GLN A 86 -1.87 14.52 -16.36
CA GLN A 86 -2.05 13.09 -16.65
C GLN A 86 -2.06 12.24 -15.38
N ILE A 87 -1.16 12.53 -14.42
CA ILE A 87 -1.15 11.86 -13.11
C ILE A 87 -2.42 12.19 -12.34
N THR A 88 -2.80 13.47 -12.29
CA THR A 88 -3.99 13.96 -11.58
C THR A 88 -5.27 13.30 -12.08
N ASP A 89 -5.45 13.23 -13.40
CA ASP A 89 -6.59 12.57 -14.02
C ASP A 89 -6.55 11.06 -13.77
N SER A 90 -5.36 10.43 -13.87
CA SER A 90 -5.19 9.01 -13.61
C SER A 90 -5.61 8.63 -12.18
N LEU A 91 -5.31 9.48 -11.20
CA LEU A 91 -5.76 9.33 -9.81
C LEU A 91 -7.28 9.55 -9.69
N LYS A 92 -7.79 10.65 -10.26
CA LYS A 92 -9.20 11.05 -10.17
C LYS A 92 -10.17 9.99 -10.70
N TYR A 93 -9.77 9.26 -11.75
CA TYR A 93 -10.58 8.18 -12.34
C TYR A 93 -10.29 6.79 -11.73
N THR A 94 -9.47 6.70 -10.68
CA THR A 94 -9.21 5.43 -10.00
C THR A 94 -10.26 5.17 -8.94
N ASN A 95 -10.98 4.05 -9.06
CA ASN A 95 -11.95 3.63 -8.05
C ASN A 95 -11.24 3.42 -6.69
N GLY A 96 -11.81 3.97 -5.62
CA GLY A 96 -11.22 4.00 -4.28
C GLY A 96 -10.50 5.31 -3.93
N VAL A 97 -10.31 6.23 -4.88
CA VAL A 97 -9.81 7.59 -4.62
C VAL A 97 -10.98 8.53 -4.35
N SER A 98 -10.92 9.28 -3.25
CA SER A 98 -11.92 10.25 -2.82
C SER A 98 -11.66 11.63 -3.42
N THR A 99 -10.47 12.16 -3.19
CA THR A 99 -10.07 13.50 -3.64
C THR A 99 -8.65 13.48 -4.16
N VAL A 100 -8.33 14.43 -5.06
CA VAL A 100 -6.99 14.66 -5.61
C VAL A 100 -6.76 16.15 -5.65
N THR A 101 -5.59 16.60 -5.20
CA THR A 101 -5.16 18.00 -5.20
C THR A 101 -3.75 18.09 -5.79
N SER A 102 -3.58 18.94 -6.79
CA SER A 102 -2.35 19.15 -7.55
C SER A 102 -2.28 20.59 -8.04
N LEU A 103 -1.14 20.97 -8.62
CA LEU A 103 -0.99 22.25 -9.33
C LEU A 103 -2.07 22.48 -10.40
N THR A 104 -2.57 21.40 -11.03
CA THR A 104 -3.51 21.48 -12.18
C THR A 104 -4.99 21.48 -11.82
N ASN A 105 -5.34 21.28 -10.55
CA ASN A 105 -6.74 21.24 -10.12
C ASN A 105 -7.00 21.87 -8.75
N ILE A 106 -5.98 22.44 -8.10
CA ILE A 106 -6.16 23.16 -6.85
C ILE A 106 -7.06 24.38 -7.05
N LEU A 107 -7.98 24.57 -6.10
CA LEU A 107 -8.87 25.73 -6.08
C LEU A 107 -8.07 26.99 -5.74
N ASP A 108 -8.25 28.01 -6.55
CA ASP A 108 -7.66 29.32 -6.36
C ASP A 108 -8.76 30.37 -6.18
N ILE A 109 -8.55 31.21 -5.18
CA ILE A 109 -9.46 32.29 -4.82
C ILE A 109 -8.76 33.60 -5.14
N LYS A 110 -9.37 34.39 -6.03
CA LYS A 110 -8.87 35.69 -6.49
C LYS A 110 -9.89 36.77 -6.16
N SER A 111 -9.39 37.93 -5.78
CA SER A 111 -10.20 39.15 -5.72
C SER A 111 -10.15 39.83 -7.10
N SER A 112 -11.30 39.96 -7.74
CA SER A 112 -11.49 40.69 -8.99
C SER A 112 -12.21 42.01 -8.74
N GLU A 113 -12.25 42.92 -9.72
CA GLU A 113 -13.02 44.18 -9.61
C GLU A 113 -14.52 43.97 -9.35
N TRP A 114 -15.05 42.80 -9.71
CA TRP A 114 -16.46 42.45 -9.58
C TRP A 114 -16.77 41.57 -8.36
N GLY A 115 -15.77 41.27 -7.52
CA GLY A 115 -15.92 40.44 -6.32
C GLY A 115 -14.93 39.28 -6.27
N ILE A 116 -15.30 38.22 -5.56
CA ILE A 116 -14.46 37.03 -5.37
C ILE A 116 -14.68 36.06 -6.54
N GLU A 117 -13.61 35.71 -7.22
CA GLU A 117 -13.58 34.68 -8.25
C GLU A 117 -12.96 33.40 -7.68
N ILE A 118 -13.67 32.28 -7.79
CA ILE A 118 -13.22 30.96 -7.34
C ILE A 118 -13.09 30.10 -8.59
N GLY A 119 -11.87 29.66 -8.88
CA GLY A 119 -11.56 28.84 -10.06
C GLY A 119 -10.47 27.82 -9.74
N LYS A 120 -9.97 27.13 -10.77
CA LYS A 120 -8.74 26.35 -10.65
C LYS A 120 -7.54 27.26 -10.90
N LEU A 121 -6.42 26.98 -10.24
CA LEU A 121 -5.17 27.70 -10.45
C LEU A 121 -4.69 27.61 -11.91
N VAL A 122 -4.81 26.42 -12.49
CA VAL A 122 -4.57 26.14 -13.90
C VAL A 122 -5.87 25.57 -14.48
N ASP A 123 -6.30 26.08 -15.63
CA ASP A 123 -7.46 25.52 -16.32
C ASP A 123 -7.10 24.14 -16.89
N GLU A 124 -7.90 23.12 -16.57
CA GLU A 124 -7.66 21.75 -17.05
C GLU A 124 -7.93 21.57 -18.54
N TYR A 125 -8.65 22.50 -19.18
CA TYR A 125 -8.97 22.50 -20.61
C TYR A 125 -8.09 23.46 -21.43
N ASP A 126 -7.38 24.38 -20.77
CA ASP A 126 -6.51 25.38 -21.40
C ASP A 126 -5.18 25.47 -20.62
N LEU A 127 -4.32 24.46 -20.82
CA LEU A 127 -3.02 24.41 -20.18
C LEU A 127 -2.09 25.50 -20.74
N PRO A 128 -1.28 26.15 -19.90
CA PRO A 128 -0.34 27.17 -20.37
C PRO A 128 0.74 26.53 -21.26
N VAL A 129 0.86 27.03 -22.48
CA VAL A 129 1.87 26.57 -23.47
C VAL A 129 2.88 27.68 -23.77
N GLU A 130 2.43 28.94 -23.76
CA GLU A 130 3.28 30.10 -24.04
C GLU A 130 4.19 30.40 -22.85
N GLN A 131 5.46 30.75 -23.12
CA GLN A 131 6.44 31.07 -22.06
C GLN A 131 5.94 32.21 -21.16
N SER A 132 5.24 33.20 -21.72
CA SER A 132 4.67 34.32 -20.96
C SER A 132 3.60 33.87 -19.96
N GLN A 133 2.79 32.87 -20.31
CA GLN A 133 1.79 32.27 -19.43
C GLN A 133 2.46 31.47 -18.31
N LEU A 134 3.48 30.69 -18.65
CA LEU A 134 4.26 29.89 -17.70
C LEU A 134 4.99 30.77 -16.68
N ASP A 135 5.61 31.86 -17.13
CA ASP A 135 6.29 32.82 -16.26
C ASP A 135 5.29 33.54 -15.33
N SER A 136 4.11 33.88 -15.85
CA SER A 136 3.03 34.48 -15.06
C SER A 136 2.53 33.51 -13.99
N LEU A 137 2.31 32.24 -14.35
CA LEU A 137 1.92 31.18 -13.41
C LEU A 137 2.99 30.99 -12.34
N LYS A 138 4.27 30.94 -12.73
CA LYS A 138 5.42 30.83 -11.82
C LYS A 138 5.42 31.96 -10.78
N ASN A 139 5.35 33.20 -11.23
CA ASN A 139 5.32 34.37 -10.34
C ASN A 139 4.11 34.34 -9.42
N TYR A 140 2.95 33.94 -9.92
CA TYR A 140 1.73 33.83 -9.14
C TYR A 140 1.84 32.76 -8.05
N VAL A 141 2.31 31.57 -8.39
CA VAL A 141 2.55 30.47 -7.44
C VAL A 141 3.52 30.90 -6.34
N PHE A 142 4.64 31.54 -6.70
CA PHE A 142 5.62 32.00 -5.72
C PHE A 142 5.18 33.20 -4.89
N SER A 143 4.15 33.93 -5.32
CA SER A 143 3.59 35.07 -4.57
C SER A 143 2.72 34.63 -3.38
N LYS A 144 2.23 33.38 -3.36
CA LYS A 144 1.33 32.87 -2.33
C LYS A 144 1.95 31.69 -1.57
N GLU A 145 2.02 31.82 -0.24
CA GLU A 145 2.55 30.75 0.65
C GLU A 145 1.73 29.46 0.61
N MET A 146 0.43 29.54 0.26
CA MET A 146 -0.39 28.32 0.11
C MET A 146 0.03 27.43 -1.06
N TYR A 147 0.82 27.95 -2.01
CA TYR A 147 1.34 27.19 -3.14
C TYR A 147 2.84 26.94 -3.00
N ARG A 148 3.61 28.00 -2.69
CA ARG A 148 5.06 27.91 -2.46
C ARG A 148 5.37 27.16 -1.16
N GLY A 149 6.10 26.06 -1.27
CA GLY A 149 6.46 25.19 -0.15
C GLY A 149 5.38 24.16 0.22
N ALA A 150 4.17 24.29 -0.34
CA ALA A 150 3.06 23.38 -0.06
C ALA A 150 2.69 22.48 -1.25
N VAL A 151 2.59 23.05 -2.45
CA VAL A 151 2.24 22.32 -3.70
C VAL A 151 3.42 22.29 -4.67
N VAL A 152 4.24 23.35 -4.67
CA VAL A 152 5.47 23.45 -5.46
C VAL A 152 6.60 23.80 -4.50
N SER A 153 7.76 23.19 -4.68
CA SER A 153 8.96 23.48 -3.87
C SER A 153 9.38 24.95 -4.00
N GLU A 154 10.14 25.45 -3.02
CA GLU A 154 10.56 26.86 -2.99
C GLU A 154 11.46 27.26 -4.18
N ASP A 155 12.18 26.29 -4.75
CA ASP A 155 13.04 26.45 -5.92
C ASP A 155 12.33 26.13 -7.25
N GLY A 156 11.11 25.58 -7.22
CA GLY A 156 10.33 25.24 -8.41
C GLY A 156 10.78 23.97 -9.14
N THR A 157 11.57 23.12 -8.48
CA THR A 157 12.08 21.85 -9.02
C THR A 157 11.19 20.65 -8.68
N ALA A 158 10.28 20.77 -7.71
CA ALA A 158 9.38 19.68 -7.35
C ALA A 158 7.94 20.14 -7.13
N THR A 159 6.99 19.24 -7.34
CA THR A 159 5.57 19.48 -7.04
C THR A 159 4.92 18.25 -6.41
N ALA A 160 3.99 18.49 -5.49
CA ALA A 160 3.23 17.47 -4.80
C ALA A 160 1.82 17.31 -5.41
N ILE A 161 1.46 16.05 -5.66
CA ILE A 161 0.11 15.62 -6.04
C ILE A 161 -0.41 14.79 -4.87
N MET A 162 -1.36 15.34 -4.12
CA MET A 162 -1.94 14.72 -2.95
C MET A 162 -3.25 14.05 -3.31
N PHE A 163 -3.56 12.92 -2.69
CA PHE A 163 -4.84 12.25 -2.85
C PHE A 163 -5.29 11.62 -1.54
N THR A 164 -6.60 11.49 -1.36
CA THR A 164 -7.18 10.79 -0.21
C THR A 164 -7.91 9.56 -0.69
N LEU A 165 -7.73 8.42 -0.02
CA LEU A 165 -8.47 7.20 -0.31
C LEU A 165 -9.82 7.18 0.42
N LEU A 166 -10.83 6.63 -0.23
CA LEU A 166 -12.11 6.35 0.41
C LEU A 166 -11.91 5.36 1.58
N PRO A 167 -12.79 5.38 2.59
CA PRO A 167 -12.83 4.34 3.61
C PRO A 167 -13.23 3.00 2.97
N ASP A 168 -12.25 2.25 2.49
CA ASP A 168 -12.38 0.92 1.90
C ASP A 168 -11.58 -0.10 2.74
N GLU A 169 -11.93 -1.37 2.67
CA GLU A 169 -11.19 -2.45 3.33
C GLU A 169 -9.86 -2.74 2.63
N ASN A 170 -9.73 -2.46 1.32
CA ASN A 170 -8.53 -2.82 0.54
C ASN A 170 -7.70 -1.64 0.05
N LYS A 171 -7.41 -0.69 0.95
CA LYS A 171 -6.62 0.52 0.66
C LYS A 171 -5.22 0.22 0.14
N GLN A 172 -4.61 -0.88 0.63
CA GLN A 172 -3.27 -1.30 0.19
C GLN A 172 -3.27 -1.71 -1.28
N ALA A 173 -4.24 -2.52 -1.72
CA ALA A 173 -4.34 -2.88 -3.13
C ALA A 173 -4.64 -1.67 -4.02
N ILE A 174 -5.42 -0.71 -3.53
CA ILE A 174 -5.66 0.56 -4.25
C ILE A 174 -4.36 1.36 -4.37
N ALA A 175 -3.59 1.49 -3.29
CA ALA A 175 -2.30 2.18 -3.29
C ALA A 175 -1.31 1.54 -4.28
N LYS A 176 -1.21 0.20 -4.25
CA LYS A 176 -0.39 -0.56 -5.21
C LYS A 176 -0.83 -0.32 -6.65
N LYS A 177 -2.13 -0.42 -6.92
CA LYS A 177 -2.70 -0.16 -8.25
C LYS A 177 -2.43 1.27 -8.74
N ILE A 178 -2.49 2.25 -7.83
CA ILE A 178 -2.13 3.64 -8.14
C ILE A 178 -0.66 3.72 -8.53
N LYS A 179 0.24 3.18 -7.70
CA LYS A 179 1.68 3.17 -7.95
C LYS A 179 2.01 2.54 -9.31
N ASP A 180 1.50 1.33 -9.57
CA ASP A 180 1.69 0.61 -10.83
C ASP A 180 1.17 1.41 -12.04
N LYS A 181 0.00 2.06 -11.90
CA LYS A 181 -0.61 2.86 -12.98
C LYS A 181 0.20 4.12 -13.29
N ILE A 182 0.75 4.78 -12.27
CA ILE A 182 1.56 5.99 -12.44
C ILE A 182 2.95 5.64 -12.97
N GLU A 183 3.58 4.57 -12.48
CA GLU A 183 4.86 4.08 -13.02
C GLU A 183 4.71 3.62 -14.48
N ALA A 184 3.57 3.06 -14.87
CA ALA A 184 3.29 2.68 -16.25
C ALA A 184 3.13 3.86 -17.23
N LEU A 185 3.07 5.11 -16.76
CA LEU A 185 3.06 6.28 -17.62
C LEU A 185 4.44 6.55 -18.24
N ASP A 186 5.52 5.96 -17.70
CA ASP A 186 6.90 6.07 -18.21
C ASP A 186 7.34 7.53 -18.44
N LEU A 187 7.04 8.37 -17.45
CA LEU A 187 7.36 9.80 -17.49
C LEU A 187 8.86 10.03 -17.20
N PRO A 188 9.48 11.06 -17.81
CA PRO A 188 10.92 11.33 -17.65
C PRO A 188 11.31 11.88 -16.28
N GLU A 189 10.36 12.39 -15.51
CA GLU A 189 10.58 12.96 -14.18
C GLU A 189 10.79 11.89 -13.09
N THR A 190 11.56 12.25 -12.06
CA THR A 190 11.73 11.37 -10.91
C THR A 190 10.50 11.46 -10.02
N MET A 191 9.90 10.31 -9.68
CA MET A 191 8.70 10.24 -8.85
C MET A 191 9.00 9.61 -7.50
N TYR A 192 8.49 10.23 -6.43
CA TYR A 192 8.52 9.68 -5.09
C TYR A 192 7.10 9.49 -4.57
N PHE A 193 6.83 8.33 -3.98
CA PHE A 193 5.54 8.00 -3.40
C PHE A 193 5.62 8.11 -1.88
N GLY A 194 4.64 8.76 -1.28
CA GLY A 194 4.59 9.02 0.15
C GLY A 194 3.17 9.02 0.71
N GLY A 195 3.08 9.26 2.01
CA GLY A 195 1.83 9.18 2.76
C GLY A 195 1.50 7.78 3.24
N LEU A 196 0.55 7.69 4.18
CA LEU A 196 0.17 6.45 4.86
C LEU A 196 -0.15 5.28 3.92
N PRO A 197 -1.00 5.43 2.88
CA PRO A 197 -1.37 4.29 2.06
C PRO A 197 -0.20 3.72 1.24
N MET A 198 0.74 4.57 0.82
CA MET A 198 1.93 4.13 0.08
C MET A 198 2.93 3.44 1.00
N MET A 199 3.17 3.99 2.19
CA MET A 199 4.04 3.37 3.20
C MET A 199 3.50 2.01 3.66
N MET A 200 2.19 1.88 3.86
CA MET A 200 1.59 0.60 4.25
C MET A 200 1.74 -0.47 3.18
N ASN A 201 1.68 -0.09 1.89
CA ASN A 201 1.96 -1.02 0.81
C ASN A 201 3.41 -1.52 0.85
N ASP A 202 4.38 -0.61 1.03
CA ASP A 202 5.79 -0.99 1.09
C ASP A 202 6.07 -1.89 2.31
N ILE A 203 5.47 -1.62 3.47
CA ILE A 203 5.55 -2.49 4.65
C ILE A 203 5.00 -3.89 4.35
N ASN A 204 3.85 -3.98 3.67
CA ASN A 204 3.27 -5.26 3.30
C ASN A 204 4.18 -6.06 2.35
N ASP A 205 4.72 -5.42 1.32
CA ASP A 205 5.65 -6.08 0.38
C ASP A 205 6.93 -6.56 1.10
N LEU A 206 7.43 -5.80 2.09
CA LEU A 206 8.56 -6.21 2.94
C LEU A 206 8.22 -7.44 3.80
N ILE A 207 7.05 -7.46 4.46
CA ILE A 207 6.61 -8.61 5.27
C ILE A 207 6.52 -9.87 4.40
N VAL A 208 5.94 -9.77 3.20
CA VAL A 208 5.82 -10.91 2.28
C VAL A 208 7.20 -11.40 1.83
N SER A 209 8.10 -10.49 1.47
CA SER A 209 9.48 -10.83 1.09
C SER A 209 10.20 -11.57 2.22
N ASP A 210 10.07 -11.08 3.46
CA ASP A 210 10.67 -11.71 4.64
C ASP A 210 10.13 -13.12 4.87
N ILE A 211 8.81 -13.34 4.73
CA ILE A 211 8.20 -14.67 4.85
C ILE A 211 8.79 -15.62 3.79
N VAL A 212 8.91 -15.17 2.54
CA VAL A 212 9.42 -16.00 1.42
C VAL A 212 10.89 -16.36 1.60
N TRP A 213 11.71 -15.45 2.13
CA TRP A 213 13.15 -15.68 2.31
C TRP A 213 13.51 -16.36 3.63
N LEU A 214 12.89 -15.96 4.74
CA LEU A 214 13.24 -16.47 6.07
C LEU A 214 12.77 -17.90 6.28
N ILE A 215 11.58 -18.29 5.79
CA ILE A 215 11.06 -19.65 6.00
C ILE A 215 12.03 -20.73 5.47
N PRO A 216 12.48 -20.68 4.20
CA PRO A 216 13.46 -21.65 3.69
C PRO A 216 14.76 -21.68 4.49
N ILE A 217 15.26 -20.50 4.89
CA ILE A 217 16.50 -20.38 5.67
C ILE A 217 16.34 -21.06 7.03
N VAL A 218 15.23 -20.80 7.74
CA VAL A 218 14.94 -21.43 9.03
C VAL A 218 14.83 -22.94 8.89
N PHE A 219 14.10 -23.43 7.88
CA PHE A 219 13.99 -24.87 7.62
C PHE A 219 15.34 -25.51 7.28
N LEU A 220 16.21 -24.81 6.54
CA LEU A 220 17.55 -25.26 6.21
C LEU A 220 18.44 -25.32 7.45
N VAL A 221 18.42 -24.31 8.31
CA VAL A 221 19.17 -24.28 9.58
C VAL A 221 18.71 -25.41 10.50
N ILE A 222 17.38 -25.60 10.67
CA ILE A 222 16.81 -26.70 11.44
C ILE A 222 17.25 -28.05 10.85
N ALA A 223 17.18 -28.20 9.52
CA ALA A 223 17.60 -29.43 8.85
C ALA A 223 19.09 -29.74 9.10
N ILE A 224 19.97 -28.74 9.07
CA ILE A 224 21.41 -28.91 9.39
C ILE A 224 21.59 -29.35 10.84
N ILE A 225 20.93 -28.70 11.80
CA ILE A 225 21.02 -29.05 13.22
C ILE A 225 20.54 -30.49 13.46
N LEU A 226 19.40 -30.87 12.87
CA LEU A 226 18.86 -32.22 12.96
C LEU A 226 19.77 -33.25 12.29
N LEU A 227 20.40 -32.90 11.16
CA LEU A 227 21.34 -33.78 10.47
C LEU A 227 22.59 -34.01 11.31
N LEU A 228 23.13 -32.98 11.96
CA LEU A 228 24.27 -33.10 12.85
C LEU A 228 23.93 -33.92 14.11
N SER A 229 22.73 -33.75 14.64
CA SER A 229 22.25 -34.44 15.84
C SER A 229 21.97 -35.92 15.59
N PHE A 230 21.16 -36.24 14.58
CA PHE A 230 20.70 -37.61 14.32
C PHE A 230 21.55 -38.38 13.31
N LYS A 231 22.39 -37.69 12.52
CA LYS A 231 23.23 -38.26 11.44
C LYS A 231 22.48 -39.21 10.49
N SER A 232 21.16 -39.04 10.38
CA SER A 232 20.29 -39.92 9.61
C SER A 232 19.24 -39.11 8.87
N PHE A 233 19.05 -39.40 7.59
CA PHE A 233 18.08 -38.68 6.75
C PHE A 233 16.66 -38.78 7.29
N ARG A 234 16.27 -39.96 7.82
CA ARG A 234 14.95 -40.16 8.45
C ARG A 234 14.79 -39.35 9.74
N GLY A 235 15.87 -39.17 10.51
CA GLY A 235 15.89 -38.35 11.71
C GLY A 235 15.76 -36.84 11.43
N VAL A 236 15.99 -36.40 10.20
CA VAL A 236 15.76 -35.02 9.77
C VAL A 236 14.38 -34.85 9.15
N LEU A 237 14.01 -35.75 8.22
CA LEU A 237 12.80 -35.61 7.43
C LEU A 237 11.52 -35.68 8.28
N LEU A 238 11.47 -36.60 9.25
CA LEU A 238 10.26 -36.80 10.06
C LEU A 238 9.95 -35.57 10.94
N PRO A 239 10.89 -35.01 11.72
CA PRO A 239 10.63 -33.78 12.47
C PRO A 239 10.32 -32.58 11.57
N LEU A 240 11.04 -32.43 10.46
CA LEU A 240 10.85 -31.30 9.55
C LEU A 240 9.47 -31.33 8.90
N LEU A 241 9.00 -32.53 8.51
CA LEU A 241 7.65 -32.73 7.98
C LEU A 241 6.60 -32.39 9.05
N THR A 242 6.77 -32.85 10.29
CA THR A 242 5.83 -32.52 11.37
C THR A 242 5.78 -31.01 11.66
N ALA A 243 6.92 -30.31 11.60
CA ALA A 243 6.96 -28.86 11.76
C ALA A 243 6.27 -28.14 10.59
N GLY A 244 6.50 -28.57 9.34
CA GLY A 244 5.82 -28.03 8.17
C GLY A 244 4.31 -28.19 8.23
N LEU A 245 3.81 -29.37 8.64
CA LEU A 245 2.38 -29.61 8.84
C LEU A 245 1.80 -28.67 9.91
N ALA A 246 2.49 -28.47 11.02
CA ALA A 246 2.04 -27.58 12.08
C ALA A 246 1.94 -26.12 11.60
N VAL A 247 2.90 -25.64 10.81
CA VAL A 247 2.86 -24.29 10.20
C VAL A 247 1.66 -24.17 9.26
N VAL A 248 1.45 -25.12 8.35
CA VAL A 248 0.31 -25.12 7.42
C VAL A 248 -1.02 -25.08 8.17
N TRP A 249 -1.16 -25.88 9.22
CA TRP A 249 -2.39 -25.92 10.00
C TRP A 249 -2.61 -24.63 10.77
N THR A 250 -1.55 -24.05 11.34
CA THR A 250 -1.63 -22.77 12.06
C THR A 250 -2.10 -21.65 11.14
N ILE A 251 -1.48 -21.54 9.95
CA ILE A 251 -1.87 -20.54 8.94
C ILE A 251 -3.29 -20.80 8.42
N GLY A 252 -3.63 -22.05 8.13
CA GLY A 252 -4.97 -22.39 7.65
C GLY A 252 -6.07 -22.15 8.68
N ILE A 253 -5.78 -22.32 9.98
CA ILE A 253 -6.71 -21.94 11.06
C ILE A 253 -6.87 -20.42 11.11
N MET A 254 -5.76 -19.67 11.07
CA MET A 254 -5.81 -18.19 11.05
C MET A 254 -6.61 -17.64 9.86
N ALA A 255 -6.58 -18.31 8.70
CA ALA A 255 -7.37 -17.89 7.54
C ALA A 255 -8.88 -18.18 7.69
N VAL A 256 -9.27 -19.10 8.57
CA VAL A 256 -10.68 -19.45 8.82
C VAL A 256 -11.31 -18.59 9.91
N THR A 257 -10.49 -18.09 10.84
CA THR A 257 -10.92 -17.30 12.00
C THR A 257 -10.83 -15.81 11.72
#